data_AF-A0A7K4AQZ9-F1
#
_entry.id   AF-A0A7K4AQZ9-F1
#
_cell.length_a   1.000
_cell.length_b   1.000
_cell.length_c   1.000
_cell.angle_alpha   90.00
_cell.angle_beta   90.00
_cell.angle_gamma   90.00
#
_symmetry.space_group_name_H-M   'P 1'
#
loop_
_entity.id
_entity.type
_entity.pdbx_description
1 polymer ?
#
loop_
_entity_poly.entity_id
_entity_poly.type
_entity_poly.pdbx_seq_one_letter_code
_entity_poly.pdbx_strand_id
1 'polypeptide(L)'
;MRSLQERTVSDPMSLARNAPELLLENERVRVIRSSIKAGDMVTMHAHPDHIMYVEKGGRVQLTYPSGESETMELETGKAIYMNAQSHEAKNVGDTVLELVVIELR
;
A
#
# COMPACT_ATOMS: atom_id res chain seq x y z
N MET A 1 -12.46 -10.61 -21.50
CA MET A 1 -11.15 -10.66 -22.17
C MET A 1 -10.26 -9.64 -21.49
N ARG A 2 -9.32 -10.06 -20.62
CA ARG A 2 -8.36 -9.14 -20.00
C ARG A 2 -7.24 -8.82 -21.01
N SER A 3 -6.92 -7.54 -21.12
CA SER A 3 -5.91 -6.97 -22.03
C SER A 3 -4.51 -7.47 -21.67
N LEU A 4 -3.67 -7.69 -22.70
CA LEU A 4 -2.30 -8.22 -22.63
C LEU A 4 -1.27 -7.27 -21.95
N GLN A 5 -1.70 -6.25 -21.22
CA GLN A 5 -0.84 -5.29 -20.50
C GLN A 5 -0.63 -5.59 -19.00
N GLU A 6 -1.32 -6.57 -18.41
CA GLU A 6 -1.17 -6.95 -16.98
C GLU A 6 0.09 -7.82 -16.70
N ARG A 7 1.19 -7.63 -17.45
CA ARG A 7 2.44 -8.35 -17.18
C ARG A 7 3.34 -7.50 -16.26
N THR A 8 3.46 -7.99 -15.03
CA THR A 8 4.49 -7.71 -13.99
C THR A 8 4.49 -6.32 -13.36
N VAL A 9 3.48 -6.05 -12.51
CA VAL A 9 3.68 -5.13 -11.37
C VAL A 9 4.01 -5.98 -10.15
N SER A 10 5.03 -5.60 -9.40
CA SER A 10 5.57 -6.39 -8.29
C SER A 10 4.59 -6.46 -7.11
N ASP A 11 4.54 -7.62 -6.46
CA ASP A 11 3.79 -7.81 -5.21
C ASP A 11 4.43 -6.95 -4.11
N PRO A 12 3.66 -6.18 -3.31
CA PRO A 12 4.21 -5.45 -2.17
C PRO A 12 5.08 -6.34 -1.25
N MET A 13 4.72 -7.63 -1.12
CA MET A 13 5.47 -8.62 -0.33
C MET A 13 6.90 -8.87 -0.83
N SER A 14 7.18 -8.58 -2.10
CA SER A 14 8.45 -8.86 -2.76
C SER A 14 9.42 -7.68 -2.80
N LEU A 15 9.06 -6.51 -2.24
CA LEU A 15 9.69 -5.23 -2.61
C LEU A 15 10.48 -4.48 -1.55
N ALA A 16 10.69 -4.98 -0.33
CA ALA A 16 11.11 -4.08 0.74
C ALA A 16 12.45 -4.39 1.40
N ARG A 17 13.25 -3.33 1.60
CA ARG A 17 14.29 -3.24 2.66
C ARG A 17 13.67 -3.24 4.07
N ASN A 18 12.37 -2.94 4.19
CA ASN A 18 11.53 -3.10 5.38
C ASN A 18 10.44 -4.13 5.05
N ALA A 19 10.73 -5.44 5.15
CA ALA A 19 9.85 -6.51 4.70
C ALA A 19 8.43 -6.39 5.29
N PRO A 20 7.37 -6.28 4.47
CA PRO A 20 6.00 -6.37 4.97
C PRO A 20 5.74 -7.76 5.55
N GLU A 21 4.85 -7.82 6.54
CA GLU A 21 4.50 -9.04 7.27
C GLU A 21 3.15 -9.56 6.78
N LEU A 22 3.09 -10.82 6.36
CA LEU A 22 1.82 -11.50 6.05
C LEU A 22 1.14 -11.93 7.36
N LEU A 23 -0.02 -11.35 7.67
CA LEU A 23 -0.77 -11.67 8.89
C LEU A 23 -1.81 -12.78 8.67
N LEU A 24 -2.46 -12.79 7.50
CA LEU A 24 -3.50 -13.76 7.15
C LEU A 24 -3.64 -13.86 5.63
N GLU A 25 -3.94 -15.05 5.12
CA GLU A 25 -4.34 -15.24 3.73
C GLU A 25 -5.38 -16.37 3.63
N ASN A 26 -6.46 -16.12 2.90
CA ASN A 26 -7.48 -17.11 2.56
C ASN A 26 -8.20 -16.74 1.24
N GLU A 27 -9.26 -17.47 0.91
CA GLU A 27 -10.03 -17.28 -0.34
C GLU A 27 -10.77 -15.93 -0.45
N ARG A 28 -10.88 -15.16 0.64
CA ARG A 28 -11.62 -13.90 0.68
C ARG A 28 -10.71 -12.69 0.81
N VAL A 29 -9.62 -12.83 1.57
CA VAL A 29 -8.74 -11.71 1.91
C VAL A 29 -7.28 -12.12 2.01
N ARG A 30 -6.40 -11.15 1.76
CA ARG A 30 -5.00 -11.15 2.20
C ARG A 30 -4.76 -9.96 3.10
N VAL A 31 -4.19 -10.18 4.27
CA VAL A 31 -3.93 -9.15 5.28
C VAL A 31 -2.43 -9.00 5.48
N ILE A 32 -1.92 -7.80 5.25
CA ILE A 32 -0.51 -7.47 5.25
C ILE A 32 -0.29 -6.32 6.25
N ARG A 33 0.71 -6.42 7.12
CA ARG A 33 1.21 -5.28 7.88
C ARG A 33 2.38 -4.64 7.13
N SER A 34 2.30 -3.33 6.95
CA SER A 34 3.33 -2.52 6.30
C SER A 34 3.84 -1.46 7.28
N SER A 35 5.16 -1.26 7.32
CA SER A 35 5.83 -0.23 8.10
C SER A 35 6.77 0.56 7.20
N ILE A 36 6.54 1.88 7.12
CA ILE A 36 7.29 2.78 6.25
C ILE A 36 7.93 3.87 7.12
N LYS A 37 9.26 3.86 7.26
CA LYS A 37 9.98 4.89 8.01
C LYS A 37 9.87 6.24 7.30
N ALA A 38 10.05 7.33 8.04
CA ALA A 38 10.07 8.68 7.47
C ALA A 38 11.11 8.76 6.33
N GLY A 39 10.69 9.23 5.16
CA GLY A 39 11.51 9.34 3.96
C GLY A 39 11.65 8.05 3.12
N ASP A 40 11.32 6.88 3.67
CA ASP A 40 11.33 5.61 2.94
C ASP A 40 10.14 5.53 1.97
N MET A 41 10.30 4.66 0.97
CA MET A 41 9.27 4.35 -0.02
C MET A 41 9.08 2.84 -0.20
N VAL A 42 7.86 2.45 -0.50
CA VAL A 42 7.50 1.16 -1.09
C VAL A 42 7.38 1.40 -2.59
N THR A 43 8.33 0.87 -3.36
CA THR A 43 8.40 1.05 -4.81
C THR A 43 7.13 0.55 -5.50
N MET A 44 6.91 1.01 -6.74
CA MET A 44 5.75 0.67 -7.57
C MET A 44 5.27 -0.78 -7.40
N HIS A 45 4.06 -0.94 -6.88
CA HIS A 45 3.39 -2.19 -6.62
C HIS A 45 1.89 -2.07 -6.95
N ALA A 46 1.15 -3.17 -6.84
CA ALA A 46 -0.29 -3.19 -7.10
C ALA A 46 -1.06 -3.87 -5.98
N HIS A 47 -2.29 -3.40 -5.80
CA HIS A 47 -3.29 -3.99 -4.93
C HIS A 47 -4.60 -4.21 -5.70
N PRO A 48 -5.39 -5.26 -5.39
CA PRO A 48 -6.81 -5.30 -5.75
C PRO A 48 -7.58 -4.25 -4.94
N ASP A 49 -8.91 -4.26 -4.99
CA ASP A 49 -9.73 -3.49 -4.05
C ASP A 49 -9.28 -3.82 -2.62
N HIS A 50 -9.04 -2.81 -1.79
CA HIS A 50 -8.45 -3.01 -0.49
C HIS A 50 -8.87 -1.95 0.53
N ILE A 51 -8.71 -2.30 1.79
CA ILE A 51 -8.89 -1.40 2.92
C ILE A 51 -7.52 -1.18 3.56
N MET A 52 -7.14 0.07 3.76
CA MET A 52 -6.02 0.44 4.63
C MET A 52 -6.57 0.80 6.01
N TYR A 53 -6.16 0.07 7.03
CA TYR A 53 -6.36 0.46 8.43
C TYR A 53 -5.09 1.10 8.98
N VAL A 54 -5.20 2.33 9.47
CA VAL A 54 -4.06 3.13 9.91
C VAL A 54 -3.75 2.83 11.38
N GLU A 55 -2.75 1.98 11.65
CA GLU A 55 -2.28 1.69 13.01
C GLU A 55 -1.50 2.88 13.60
N LYS A 56 -0.64 3.52 12.78
CA LYS A 56 0.04 4.78 13.10
C LYS A 56 0.04 5.71 11.89
N GLY A 57 -0.66 6.84 12.04
CA GLY A 57 -0.90 7.84 11.01
C GLY A 57 0.26 8.79 10.75
N GLY A 58 0.10 9.61 9.71
CA GLY A 58 1.11 10.53 9.20
C GLY A 58 0.81 10.91 7.74
N ARG A 59 1.83 11.29 6.98
CA ARG A 59 1.68 11.74 5.59
C ARG A 59 2.27 10.77 4.60
N VAL A 60 1.45 10.28 3.67
CA VAL A 60 1.91 9.43 2.56
C VAL A 60 1.70 10.17 1.25
N GLN A 61 2.70 10.13 0.38
CA GLN A 61 2.56 10.50 -1.01
C GLN A 61 2.40 9.22 -1.84
N LEU A 62 1.33 9.14 -2.62
CA LEU A 62 1.12 8.10 -3.61
C LEU A 62 1.51 8.65 -4.98
N THR A 63 2.31 7.90 -5.74
CA THR A 63 2.65 8.23 -7.13
C THR A 63 2.17 7.10 -8.05
N TYR A 64 1.37 7.48 -9.05
CA TYR A 64 0.71 6.56 -9.97
C TYR A 64 1.56 6.27 -11.20
N PRO A 65 1.26 5.20 -11.98
CA PRO A 65 1.96 4.89 -13.23
C PRO A 65 1.94 6.02 -14.26
N SER A 66 0.93 6.90 -14.20
CA SER A 66 0.86 8.12 -15.03
C SER A 66 1.92 9.16 -14.68
N GLY A 67 2.58 9.04 -13.53
CA GLY A 67 3.46 10.05 -12.94
C GLY A 67 2.71 11.10 -12.11
N GLU A 68 1.38 11.05 -12.06
CA GLU A 68 0.60 11.88 -11.15
C GLU A 68 0.84 11.43 -9.70
N SER A 69 0.86 12.40 -8.78
CA SER A 69 1.00 12.12 -7.35
C SER A 69 -0.05 12.84 -6.54
N GLU A 70 -0.48 12.21 -5.46
CA GLU A 70 -1.31 12.82 -4.43
C GLU A 70 -0.70 12.61 -3.05
N THR A 71 -1.00 13.50 -2.10
CA THR A 71 -0.59 13.36 -0.71
C THR A 71 -1.81 13.19 0.16
N MET A 72 -1.80 12.14 0.98
CA MET A 72 -2.86 11.79 1.90
C MET A 72 -2.39 12.00 3.34
N GLU A 73 -3.26 12.62 4.14
CA GLU A 73 -3.15 12.63 5.61
C GLU A 73 -3.84 11.37 6.13
N LEU A 74 -3.08 10.47 6.75
CA LEU A 74 -3.57 9.24 7.33
C LEU A 74 -3.82 9.47 8.83
N GLU A 75 -5.07 9.49 9.25
CA GLU A 75 -5.44 9.61 10.67
C GLU A 75 -5.40 8.24 11.35
N THR A 76 -4.70 8.14 12.49
CA THR A 76 -4.62 6.92 13.30
C THR A 76 -6.00 6.40 13.67
N GLY A 77 -6.22 5.09 13.49
CA GLY A 77 -7.47 4.41 13.80
C GLY A 77 -8.55 4.52 12.71
N LYS A 78 -8.25 5.15 11.56
CA LYS A 78 -9.17 5.18 10.42
C LYS A 78 -8.97 4.01 9.48
N ALA A 79 -10.08 3.60 8.87
CA ALA A 79 -10.10 2.71 7.72
C ALA A 79 -10.39 3.52 6.45
N ILE A 80 -9.66 3.25 5.39
CA ILE A 80 -9.78 3.91 4.09
C ILE A 80 -9.95 2.82 3.03
N TYR A 81 -11.02 2.90 2.24
CA TYR A 81 -11.21 2.01 1.09
C TYR A 81 -10.54 2.61 -0.13
N MET A 82 -9.83 1.78 -0.88
CA MET A 82 -9.20 2.14 -2.15
C MET A 82 -9.61 1.12 -3.21
N ASN A 83 -9.95 1.59 -4.41
CA ASN A 83 -10.15 0.69 -5.56
C ASN A 83 -8.81 0.06 -5.97
N ALA A 84 -8.88 -1.03 -6.71
CA ALA A 84 -7.73 -1.69 -7.32
C ALA A 84 -6.87 -0.70 -8.09
N GLN A 85 -5.58 -0.66 -7.76
CA GLN A 85 -4.66 0.35 -8.27
C GLN A 85 -3.21 -0.12 -8.22
N SER A 86 -2.36 0.56 -8.97
CA SER A 86 -0.91 0.47 -8.82
C SER A 86 -0.36 1.82 -8.37
N HIS A 87 0.57 1.82 -7.43
CA HIS A 87 1.23 3.03 -6.96
C HIS A 87 2.61 2.73 -6.35
N GLU A 88 3.42 3.77 -6.24
CA GLU A 88 4.50 3.87 -5.27
C GLU A 88 3.99 4.63 -4.05
N ALA A 89 4.34 4.20 -2.84
CA ALA A 89 3.96 4.86 -1.60
C ALA A 89 5.19 5.36 -0.85
N LYS A 90 5.29 6.67 -0.63
CA LYS A 90 6.39 7.30 0.10
C LYS A 90 5.89 7.94 1.38
N ASN A 91 6.53 7.65 2.50
CA ASN A 91 6.28 8.38 3.73
C ASN A 91 6.99 9.75 3.66
N VAL A 92 6.20 10.82 3.55
CA VAL A 92 6.67 12.22 3.50
C VAL A 92 6.45 12.95 4.84
N GLY A 93 6.05 12.22 5.87
CA GLY A 93 6.02 12.67 7.26
C GLY A 93 7.38 12.55 7.95
N ASP A 94 7.36 12.76 9.26
CA ASP A 94 8.52 12.74 10.17
C ASP A 94 8.51 11.55 11.14
N THR A 95 7.43 10.76 11.15
CA THR A 95 7.24 9.57 11.99
C THR A 95 7.10 8.30 11.16
N VAL A 96 7.20 7.12 11.78
CA VAL A 96 6.97 5.84 11.10
C VAL A 96 5.48 5.66 10.85
N LEU A 97 5.11 5.37 9.60
CA LEU A 97 3.76 4.94 9.23
C LEU A 97 3.62 3.44 9.47
N GLU A 98 2.52 3.03 10.11
CA GLU A 98 2.15 1.62 10.27
C GLU A 98 0.73 1.41 9.76
N LEU A 99 0.58 0.50 8.81
CA LEU A 99 -0.67 0.21 8.11
C LEU A 99 -0.94 -1.29 8.14
N VAL A 100 -2.22 -1.65 8.33
CA VAL A 100 -2.73 -2.98 8.00
C VAL A 100 -3.51 -2.85 6.70
N VAL A 101 -3.01 -3.48 5.64
CA VAL A 101 -3.62 -3.51 4.32
C VAL A 101 -4.39 -4.81 4.17
N ILE A 102 -5.70 -4.70 3.94
CA ILE A 102 -6.63 -5.82 3.78
C ILE A 102 -7.06 -5.82 2.32
N GLU A 103 -6.44 -6.68 1.53
CA GLU A 103 -6.75 -6.86 0.12
C GLU A 103 -7.89 -7.86 -0.07
N LEU A 104 -8.85 -7.53 -0.94
CA LEU A 104 -9.98 -8.38 -1.30
C LEU A 104 -9.60 -9.36 -2.43
N ARG A 105 -10.23 -10.54 -2.45
CA ARG A 105 -10.05 -11.60 -3.45
C ARG A 105 -11.27 -11.76 -4.35
#